data_AF-A0A424PGQ5-F1
#
_entry.id   AF-A0A424PGQ5-F1
#
_cell.length_a   1.000
_cell.length_b   1.000
_cell.length_c   1.000
_cell.angle_alpha   90.00
_cell.angle_beta   90.00
_cell.angle_gamma   90.00
#
_symmetry.space_group_name_H-M   'P 1'
#
loop_
_entity.id
_entity.type
_entity.pdbx_description
1 polymer ?
#
loop_
_entity_poly.entity_id
_entity_poly.type
_entity_poly.pdbx_seq_one_letter_code
_entity_poly.pdbx_strand_id
1 'polypeptide(L)' 'MKAIFEKVNGFVKGLTGVFLAVVGLGVAGQIVLGDKVGLDVIGNLQGIVDGFVGEGASLAGLITLLVVLALIAGDKE' A
#
# COMPACT_ATOMS: atom_id res chain seq x y z
N MET A 1 -18.02 21.47 -19.38
CA MET A 1 -16.91 20.49 -19.41
C MET A 1 -16.12 20.43 -18.10
N LYS A 2 -15.58 21.55 -17.58
CA LYS A 2 -14.78 21.56 -16.34
C LYS A 2 -15.48 20.96 -15.11
N ALA A 3 -16.76 21.32 -14.88
CA ALA A 3 -17.55 20.78 -13.78
C ALA A 3 -17.80 19.25 -13.87
N ILE A 4 -17.85 18.67 -15.07
CA ILE A 4 -18.00 17.22 -15.26
C ILE A 4 -16.68 16.53 -14.92
N PHE A 5 -15.55 17.08 -15.38
CA PHE A 5 -14.22 16.59 -15.00
C PHE A 5 -13.98 16.65 -13.50
N GLU A 6 -14.39 17.73 -12.82
CA GLU A 6 -14.27 17.85 -11.37
C GLU A 6 -15.11 16.80 -10.63
N LYS A 7 -16.35 16.56 -11.09
CA LYS A 7 -17.21 15.51 -10.52
C LYS A 7 -16.63 14.10 -10.72
N VAL A 8 -16.14 13.80 -11.92
CA VAL A 8 -15.51 12.50 -12.23
C VAL A 8 -14.24 12.31 -11.40
N ASN A 9 -13.39 13.33 -11.32
CA ASN A 9 -12.17 13.27 -10.50
C ASN A 9 -12.49 13.09 -9.01
N GLY A 10 -13.51 13.79 -8.51
CA GLY A 10 -14.00 13.61 -7.13
C GLY A 10 -14.48 12.19 -6.86
N PHE A 11 -15.25 11.61 -7.78
CA PHE A 11 -15.70 10.23 -7.69
C PHE A 11 -14.53 9.23 -7.70
N VAL A 12 -13.60 9.37 -8.66
CA VAL A 12 -12.41 8.49 -8.76
C VAL A 12 -11.58 8.57 -7.48
N LYS A 13 -11.31 9.78 -6.97
CA LYS A 13 -10.58 9.95 -5.71
C LYS A 13 -11.30 9.31 -4.52
N GLY A 14 -12.62 9.48 -4.44
CA GLY A 14 -13.44 8.84 -3.40
C GLY A 14 -13.34 7.33 -3.46
N LEU A 15 -13.46 6.76 -4.66
CA LEU A 15 -13.36 5.32 -4.88
C LEU A 15 -11.94 4.79 -4.58
N THR A 16 -10.89 5.49 -5.01
CA THR A 16 -9.50 5.17 -4.64
C THR A 16 -9.31 5.19 -3.14
N GLY A 17 -9.87 6.19 -2.44
CA GLY A 17 -9.84 6.26 -0.98
C GLY A 17 -10.47 5.04 -0.31
N VAL A 18 -11.62 4.58 -0.83
CA VAL A 18 -12.28 3.35 -0.35
C VAL A 18 -11.39 2.13 -0.57
N PHE A 19 -10.81 1.97 -1.77
CA PHE A 19 -9.92 0.83 -2.05
C PHE A 19 -8.67 0.84 -1.16
N LEU A 20 -8.05 2.01 -0.95
CA LEU A 20 -6.91 2.15 -0.05
C LEU A 20 -7.27 1.77 1.39
N ALA A 21 -8.45 2.17 1.86
CA ALA A 21 -8.94 1.78 3.18
C ALA A 21 -9.15 0.27 3.29
N VAL A 22 -9.70 -0.38 2.26
CA VAL A 22 -9.87 -1.85 2.22
C VAL A 22 -8.51 -2.56 2.20
N VAL A 23 -7.54 -2.08 1.43
CA VAL A 23 -6.17 -2.63 1.43
C VAL A 23 -5.53 -2.48 2.82
N GLY A 24 -5.62 -1.31 3.44
CA GLY A 24 -5.10 -1.07 4.78
C GLY A 24 -5.75 -1.97 5.84
N LEU A 25 -7.07 -2.12 5.81
CA LEU A 25 -7.81 -3.05 6.66
C LEU A 25 -7.42 -4.50 6.40
N GLY A 26 -7.21 -4.88 5.13
CA GLY A 26 -6.77 -6.21 4.74
C GLY A 26 -5.38 -6.57 5.27
N VAL A 27 -4.42 -5.64 5.18
CA VAL A 27 -3.09 -5.80 5.80
C VAL A 27 -3.20 -5.96 7.31
N ALA A 28 -3.95 -5.07 7.99
CA ALA A 28 -4.14 -5.16 9.43
C ALA A 28 -4.83 -6.47 9.85
N GLY A 29 -5.84 -6.90 9.10
CA GLY A 29 -6.55 -8.15 9.32
C GLY A 29 -5.62 -9.36 9.16
N GLN A 30 -4.82 -9.42 8.10
CA GLN A 30 -3.88 -10.52 7.86
C GLN A 30 -2.80 -10.59 8.95
N ILE A 31 -2.38 -9.45 9.52
CA ILE A 31 -1.44 -9.43 10.67
C ILE A 31 -2.08 -10.03 11.93
N VAL A 32 -3.33 -9.65 12.25
CA VAL A 32 -3.98 -10.05 13.50
C VAL A 32 -4.56 -11.47 13.43
N LEU A 33 -5.12 -11.84 12.28
CA LEU A 33 -5.90 -13.07 12.10
C LEU A 33 -5.14 -14.13 11.29
N GLY A 34 -4.00 -13.78 10.67
CA GLY A 34 -3.25 -14.65 9.77
C GLY A 34 -4.06 -15.01 8.53
N ASP A 35 -3.86 -16.24 8.03
CA ASP A 35 -4.49 -16.75 6.81
C ASP A 35 -6.03 -16.91 6.91
N LYS A 36 -6.61 -16.74 8.10
CA LYS A 36 -8.06 -16.86 8.34
C LYS A 36 -8.89 -15.77 7.65
N VAL A 37 -8.26 -14.70 7.18
CA VAL A 37 -8.92 -13.62 6.44
C VAL A 37 -9.33 -14.06 5.03
N GLY A 38 -8.71 -15.12 4.48
CA GLY A 38 -9.00 -15.60 3.13
C GLY A 38 -8.59 -14.65 2.01
N LEU A 39 -7.88 -13.56 2.35
CA LEU A 39 -7.30 -12.58 1.43
C LEU A 39 -5.80 -12.49 1.72
N ASP A 40 -4.98 -12.74 0.72
CA ASP A 40 -3.53 -12.58 0.82
C ASP A 40 -3.10 -11.21 0.29
N VAL A 41 -3.37 -10.18 1.09
CA VAL A 41 -3.06 -8.79 0.73
C VAL A 41 -1.55 -8.54 0.76
N ILE A 42 -0.85 -9.09 1.75
CA ILE A 42 0.60 -8.92 1.88
C ILE A 42 1.33 -9.62 0.72
N GLY A 43 0.93 -10.84 0.36
CA GLY A 43 1.48 -11.56 -0.80
C GLY A 43 1.20 -10.84 -2.13
N ASN A 44 -0.01 -10.30 -2.31
CA ASN A 44 -0.32 -9.47 -3.49
C ASN A 44 0.57 -8.22 -3.56
N LEU A 45 0.83 -7.56 -2.43
CA LEU A 45 1.76 -6.42 -2.39
C LEU A 45 3.21 -6.84 -2.68
N GLN A 46 3.65 -7.98 -2.15
CA GLN A 46 4.95 -8.57 -2.47
C GLN A 46 5.09 -8.83 -3.98
N GLY A 47 4.07 -9.41 -4.64
CA GLY A 47 4.09 -9.63 -6.08
C GLY A 47 4.21 -8.34 -6.91
N ILE A 48 3.64 -7.23 -6.43
CA ILE A 48 3.84 -5.91 -7.05
C ILE A 48 5.29 -5.44 -6.87
N VAL A 49 5.86 -5.63 -5.67
CA VAL A 49 7.27 -5.29 -5.40
C VAL A 49 8.21 -6.11 -6.28
N ASP A 50 7.95 -7.41 -6.44
CA ASP A 50 8.71 -8.30 -7.32
C ASP A 50 8.65 -7.83 -8.78
N GLY A 51 7.46 -7.44 -9.25
CA GLY A 51 7.29 -6.94 -10.62
C GLY A 51 7.93 -5.59 -10.91
N PHE A 52 8.10 -4.74 -9.89
CA PHE A 52 8.65 -3.39 -10.05
C PHE A 52 10.16 -3.31 -9.79
N VAL A 53 10.64 -3.98 -8.72
CA VAL A 53 12.04 -3.94 -8.28
C VAL A 53 12.86 -5.05 -8.95
N GLY A 54 12.23 -6.20 -9.20
CA GLY A 54 12.87 -7.39 -9.75
C GLY A 54 12.58 -8.63 -8.92
N GLU A 55 12.76 -9.79 -9.55
CA GLU A 55 12.52 -11.09 -8.92
C GLU A 55 13.44 -11.29 -7.71
N GLY A 56 12.87 -11.71 -6.58
CA GLY A 56 13.58 -11.85 -5.31
C GLY A 56 13.66 -10.57 -4.48
N ALA A 57 12.96 -9.50 -4.87
CA ALA A 57 12.77 -8.34 -4.02
C ALA A 57 11.99 -8.72 -2.75
N SER A 58 12.12 -7.92 -1.70
CA SER A 58 11.44 -8.17 -0.43
C SER A 58 10.66 -6.94 0.00
N LEU A 59 9.35 -7.07 0.14
CA LEU A 59 8.49 -6.04 0.72
C LEU A 59 8.97 -5.67 2.14
N ALA A 60 9.35 -6.65 2.95
CA ALA A 60 9.92 -6.42 4.27
C ALA A 60 11.26 -5.65 4.19
N GLY A 61 12.13 -6.00 3.23
CA GLY A 61 13.37 -5.27 2.97
C GLY A 61 13.11 -3.81 2.55
N LEU A 62 12.12 -3.58 1.68
CA LEU A 62 11.71 -2.25 1.25
C LEU A 62 11.18 -1.41 2.43
N ILE A 63 10.30 -1.97 3.25
CA ILE A 63 9.79 -1.31 4.46
C ILE A 63 10.94 -0.99 5.42
N THR A 64 11.85 -1.94 5.64
CA THR A 64 13.02 -1.74 6.52
C THR A 64 13.90 -0.59 6.01
N LEU A 65 14.15 -0.52 4.69
CA LEU A 65 14.89 0.58 4.09
C LEU A 65 14.19 1.92 4.30
N LEU A 66 12.87 1.98 4.10
CA LEU A 66 12.08 3.20 4.32
C LEU A 66 12.13 3.66 5.78
N VAL A 67 12.09 2.73 6.74
CA VAL A 67 12.26 3.05 8.17
C VAL A 67 13.65 3.61 8.45
N VAL A 68 14.71 2.97 7.93
CA VAL A 68 16.10 3.46 8.08
C VAL A 68 16.26 4.85 7.46
N LEU A 69 15.72 5.07 6.26
CA LEU A 69 15.75 6.38 5.61
C LEU A 69 14.97 7.43 6.40
N ALA A 70 13.82 7.08 6.96
CA ALA A 70 13.05 7.99 7.80
C ALA A 70 13.81 8.38 9.08
N LEU A 71 14.54 7.44 9.70
CA LEU A 71 15.37 7.72 10.88
C LEU A 71 16.56 8.63 10.53
N ILE A 72 17.24 8.40 9.41
CA ILE A 72 18.35 9.26 8.94
C ILE A 72 17.84 10.64 8.51
N ALA A 73 16.65 10.73 7.92
CA ALA A 73 16.06 11.98 7.49
C ALA A 73 15.51 12.80 8.67
N GLY A 74 14.93 12.14 9.68
CA GLY A 74 14.42 12.76 10.90
C GLY A 74 15.52 13.29 11.84
N ASP A 75 16.76 12.84 11.66
CA ASP A 75 17.94 13.37 12.37
C ASP A 75 18.40 14.75 11.83
N LYS A 76 17.78 15.26 10.75
CA LYS A 76 18.08 16.57 10.16
C LYS A 76 17.17 17.70 10.65
N GLU A 77 16.35 17.48 11.67
CA GLU A 77 15.58 18.53 12.37
C GLU A 77 16.23 18.93 13.70
#